data_AF-A0A7Y9W9Y2-F1
#
_entry.id   AF-A0A7Y9W9Y2-F1
#
_cell.length_a   1.000
_cell.length_b   1.000
_cell.length_c   1.000
_cell.angle_alpha   90.00
_cell.angle_beta   90.00
_cell.angle_gamma   90.00
#
_symmetry.space_group_name_H-M   'P 1'
#
loop_
_entity.id
_entity.type
_entity.pdbx_description
1 polymer ?
#
loop_
_entity_poly.entity_id
_entity_poly.type
_entity_poly.pdbx_seq_one_letter_code
_entity_poly.pdbx_strand_id
1 'polypeptide(L)'
;MGARIYLHYPGNEDTVAVPTGFSWGACLLGFMWALSKKMWFAAFVMLAVSVILLCSGLWGETADWIGTVLSVLFSIGCGVYGNQWHRWTLEKRGYVVL
;
A
#
# COMPACT_ATOMS: atom_id res chain seq x y z
N MET A 1 16.95 -1.10 11.39
CA MET A 1 16.44 0.07 12.11
C MET A 1 15.85 1.02 11.08
N GLY A 2 14.53 1.01 10.87
CA GLY A 2 13.88 1.90 9.90
C GLY A 2 13.69 3.29 10.49
N ALA A 3 14.07 4.34 9.78
CA ALA A 3 13.84 5.71 10.22
C ALA A 3 12.33 5.96 10.40
N ARG A 4 11.94 6.72 11.42
CA ARG A 4 10.55 7.13 11.62
C ARG A 4 10.47 8.61 11.26
N ILE A 5 9.62 8.95 10.31
CA ILE A 5 9.34 10.34 9.97
C ILE A 5 8.12 10.76 10.78
N TYR A 6 8.25 11.82 11.55
CA TYR A 6 7.15 12.41 12.30
C TYR A 6 6.50 13.47 11.43
N LEU A 7 5.19 13.32 11.21
CA LEU A 7 4.39 14.24 10.43
C LEU A 7 3.50 15.03 11.39
N HIS A 8 3.56 16.37 11.32
CA HIS A 8 2.75 17.27 12.14
C HIS A 8 1.72 18.02 11.30
N TYR A 9 0.50 18.15 11.82
CA TYR A 9 -0.57 18.91 11.17
C TYR A 9 -0.49 20.39 11.60
N PRO A 10 -0.36 21.35 10.67
CA PRO A 10 -0.30 22.78 11.00
C PRO A 10 -1.68 23.25 11.49
N GLY A 11 -1.90 23.14 12.80
CA GLY A 11 -3.16 23.50 13.46
C GLY A 11 -3.66 22.50 14.51
N ASN A 12 -3.03 21.32 14.63
CA ASN A 12 -3.34 20.37 15.72
C ASN A 12 -2.05 19.64 16.14
N GLU A 13 -1.85 19.42 17.44
CA GLU A 13 -0.64 18.79 18.01
C GLU A 13 -0.49 17.29 17.65
N ASP A 14 -1.35 16.77 16.78
CA ASP A 14 -1.30 15.39 16.29
C ASP A 14 0.00 15.15 15.50
N THR A 15 0.87 14.33 16.08
CA THR A 15 2.10 13.84 15.46
C THR A 15 1.90 12.39 15.04
N VAL A 16 1.93 12.14 13.74
CA VAL A 16 1.80 10.78 13.18
C VAL A 16 3.18 10.26 12.85
N ALA A 17 3.62 9.23 13.57
CA ALA A 17 4.85 8.51 13.24
C ALA A 17 4.61 7.60 12.05
N VAL A 18 5.21 7.91 10.90
CA VAL A 18 5.19 7.05 9.71
C VAL A 18 6.48 6.24 9.69
N PRO A 19 6.41 4.89 9.79
CA PRO A 19 7.58 4.06 9.59
C PRO A 19 8.06 4.23 8.13
N THR A 20 9.36 4.45 7.95
CA THR A 20 9.98 4.43 6.61
C THR A 20 10.57 3.05 6.32
N GLY A 21 10.39 2.59 5.08
CA GLY A 21 10.77 1.25 4.63
C GLY A 21 9.56 0.37 4.30
N PHE A 22 9.69 -0.93 4.50
CA PHE A 22 8.68 -1.92 4.10
C PHE A 22 7.39 -1.82 4.93
N SER A 23 6.26 -1.62 4.26
CA SER A 23 4.93 -1.66 4.85
C SER A 23 4.41 -3.10 4.90
N TRP A 24 4.60 -3.76 6.04
CA TRP A 24 4.00 -5.07 6.31
C TRP A 24 2.48 -5.07 6.15
N GLY A 25 1.83 -3.94 6.47
CA GLY A 25 0.39 -3.77 6.26
C GLY A 25 0.02 -3.77 4.79
N ALA A 26 0.74 -3.04 3.94
CA ALA A 26 0.46 -3.04 2.50
C ALA A 26 0.80 -4.38 1.82
N CYS A 27 1.80 -5.11 2.34
CA CYS A 27 2.17 -6.43 1.83
C CYS A 27 1.18 -7.52 2.22
N LEU A 28 0.69 -7.54 3.47
CA LEU A 28 -0.16 -8.63 3.98
C LEU A 28 -1.66 -8.34 3.84
N LEU A 29 -2.07 -7.09 4.12
CA LEU A 29 -3.49 -6.70 4.13
C LEU A 29 -3.93 -6.08 2.80
N GLY A 30 -2.99 -5.77 1.91
CA GLY A 30 -3.27 -5.31 0.56
C GLY A 30 -4.22 -4.12 0.50
N PHE A 31 -5.34 -4.29 -0.21
CA PHE A 31 -6.38 -3.27 -0.37
C PHE A 31 -7.03 -2.85 0.97
N MET A 32 -7.10 -3.76 1.95
CA MET A 32 -7.72 -3.51 3.25
C MET A 32 -6.94 -2.43 4.02
N TRP A 33 -5.61 -2.46 3.91
CA TRP A 33 -4.73 -1.44 4.49
C TRP A 33 -4.88 -0.09 3.77
N ALA A 34 -4.98 -0.11 2.44
CA ALA A 34 -5.24 1.10 1.65
C ALA A 34 -6.58 1.76 2.03
N LEU A 35 -7.64 0.96 2.25
CA LEU A 35 -8.92 1.44 2.76
C LEU A 35 -8.83 2.04 4.16
N SER A 36 -8.15 1.36 5.11
CA SER A 36 -7.97 1.90 6.47
C SER A 36 -7.25 3.25 6.49
N LYS A 37 -6.34 3.49 5.55
CA LYS A 37 -5.64 4.78 5.41
C LYS A 37 -6.39 5.79 4.52
N LYS A 38 -7.63 5.50 4.11
CA LYS A 38 -8.45 6.33 3.20
C LYS A 38 -7.74 6.62 1.85
N MET A 39 -6.89 5.69 1.40
CA MET A 39 -6.22 5.74 0.10
C MET A 39 -7.09 5.03 -0.94
N TRP A 40 -8.19 5.69 -1.33
CA TRP A 40 -9.21 5.11 -2.22
C TRP A 40 -8.65 4.71 -3.58
N PHE A 41 -7.76 5.52 -4.17
CA PHE A 41 -7.15 5.22 -5.47
C PHE A 41 -6.27 3.96 -5.41
N ALA A 42 -5.38 3.87 -4.41
CA ALA A 42 -4.53 2.70 -4.22
C ALA A 42 -5.35 1.44 -3.92
N ALA A 43 -6.40 1.55 -3.09
CA ALA A 43 -7.32 0.46 -2.82
C ALA A 43 -8.00 -0.06 -4.10
N PHE A 44 -8.45 0.85 -4.97
CA PHE A 44 -9.10 0.48 -6.23
C PHE A 44 -8.13 -0.22 -7.20
N VAL A 45 -6.90 0.27 -7.31
CA VAL A 45 -5.86 -0.36 -8.14
C VAL A 45 -5.51 -1.75 -7.62
N MET A 46 -5.31 -1.90 -6.31
CA MET A 46 -5.00 -3.20 -5.70
C MET A 46 -6.16 -4.19 -5.84
N LEU A 47 -7.40 -3.73 -5.74
CA LEU A 47 -8.59 -4.54 -5.96
C LEU A 47 -8.69 -4.96 -7.43
N ALA A 48 -8.51 -4.04 -8.37
CA ALA A 48 -8.53 -4.34 -9.81
C ALA A 48 -7.47 -5.39 -10.19
N VAL A 49 -6.25 -5.23 -9.70
CA VAL A 49 -5.16 -6.22 -9.92
C VAL A 49 -5.52 -7.58 -9.34
N SER A 50 -6.07 -7.61 -8.12
CA SER A 50 -6.51 -8.87 -7.47
C SER A 50 -7.61 -9.58 -8.27
N VAL A 51 -8.56 -8.84 -8.82
CA VAL A 51 -9.65 -9.38 -9.66
C VAL A 51 -9.11 -9.91 -10.99
N ILE A 52 -8.19 -9.18 -11.64
CA ILE A 52 -7.56 -9.63 -12.89
C ILE A 52 -6.81 -10.94 -12.67
N LEU A 53 -6.03 -11.02 -11.58
CA LEU A 53 -5.30 -12.23 -11.21
C LEU A 53 -6.24 -13.41 -10.94
N LEU A 54 -7.33 -13.17 -10.21
CA LEU A 54 -8.33 -14.20 -9.92
C LEU A 54 -9.06 -14.68 -11.19
N CYS A 55 -9.42 -13.77 -12.10
CA CYS A 55 -9.99 -14.12 -13.40
C CYS A 55 -8.99 -14.87 -14.30
N SER A 56 -7.70 -14.55 -14.21
CA SER A 56 -6.67 -15.22 -15.01
C SER A 56 -6.48 -16.70 -14.62
N GLY A 57 -6.65 -17.03 -13.34
CA GLY A 57 -6.62 -18.42 -12.86
C GLY A 57 -7.77 -19.29 -13.38
N LEU A 58 -8.89 -18.69 -13.81
CA LEU A 58 -10.04 -19.42 -14.35
C LEU A 58 -9.82 -19.91 -15.80
N TRP A 59 -8.79 -19.43 -16.51
CA TRP A 59 -8.59 -19.71 -17.95
C TRP A 59 -7.53 -20.78 -18.27
N GLY A 60 -6.85 -21.35 -17.27
CA GLY A 60 -5.99 -22.53 -17.46
C GLY A 60 -4.79 -22.63 -16.51
N GLU A 61 -4.30 -23.85 -16.29
CA GLU A 61 -3.29 -24.18 -15.26
C GLU A 61 -1.94 -23.48 -15.44
N THR A 62 -1.52 -23.14 -16.66
CA THR A 62 -0.28 -22.38 -16.91
C THR A 62 -0.42 -20.90 -16.54
N ALA A 63 -1.62 -20.33 -16.67
CA ALA A 63 -1.89 -18.95 -16.26
C ALA A 63 -1.86 -18.81 -14.72
N ASP A 64 -2.14 -19.90 -14.01
CA ASP A 64 -2.17 -19.95 -12.55
C ASP A 64 -0.79 -19.70 -11.91
N TRP A 65 0.28 -20.32 -12.43
CA TRP A 65 1.64 -20.12 -11.94
C TRP A 65 2.15 -18.70 -12.20
N ILE A 66 1.89 -18.16 -13.40
CA ILE A 66 2.31 -16.81 -13.78
C ILE A 66 1.56 -15.76 -12.96
N GLY A 67 0.24 -15.95 -12.78
CA GLY A 67 -0.59 -15.12 -11.91
C GLY A 67 -0.11 -15.15 -10.46
N THR A 68 0.24 -16.32 -9.94
CA THR A 68 0.76 -16.45 -8.58
C THR A 68 2.09 -15.70 -8.39
N VAL A 69 3.04 -15.85 -9.30
CA VAL A 69 4.33 -15.14 -9.24
C VAL A 69 4.13 -13.61 -9.34
N LEU A 70 3.28 -13.15 -10.26
CA LEU A 70 2.92 -11.73 -10.37
C LEU A 70 2.24 -11.20 -9.10
N SER A 71 1.36 -11.98 -8.49
CA SER A 71 0.67 -11.62 -7.22
C SER A 71 1.66 -11.42 -6.08
N VAL A 72 2.66 -12.31 -5.99
CA VAL A 72 3.71 -12.25 -4.96
C VAL A 72 4.60 -11.02 -5.20
N LEU A 73 5.05 -10.79 -6.43
CA LEU A 73 5.83 -9.60 -6.79
C LEU A 73 5.05 -8.31 -6.54
N PHE A 74 3.75 -8.30 -6.86
CA PHE A 74 2.87 -7.18 -6.62
C PHE A 74 2.70 -6.91 -5.12
N SER A 75 2.51 -7.94 -4.28
CA SER A 75 2.46 -7.80 -2.82
C SER A 75 3.77 -7.23 -2.25
N ILE A 76 4.91 -7.71 -2.73
CA ILE A 76 6.22 -7.19 -2.31
C ILE A 76 6.37 -5.73 -2.73
N GLY A 77 6.01 -5.39 -3.97
CA GLY A 77 6.01 -4.01 -4.48
C GLY A 77 5.09 -3.10 -3.67
N CYS A 78 3.88 -3.53 -3.37
CA CYS A 78 2.94 -2.81 -2.51
C CYS A 78 3.48 -2.66 -1.08
N GLY A 79 4.19 -3.65 -0.55
CA GLY A 79 4.92 -3.53 0.71
C GLY A 79 5.97 -2.42 0.67
N VAL A 80 6.83 -2.41 -0.35
CA VAL A 80 7.90 -1.40 -0.50
C VAL A 80 7.34 0.01 -0.70
N TYR A 81 6.39 0.17 -1.64
CA TYR A 81 5.84 1.48 -2.00
C TYR A 81 4.71 1.96 -1.09
N GLY A 82 4.11 1.07 -0.29
CA GLY A 82 2.96 1.38 0.56
C GLY A 82 3.24 2.52 1.53
N ASN A 83 4.35 2.47 2.27
CA ASN A 83 4.70 3.55 3.20
C ASN A 83 4.96 4.88 2.49
N GLN A 84 5.48 4.85 1.27
CA GLN A 84 5.68 6.06 0.46
C GLN A 84 4.36 6.66 0.00
N TRP A 85 3.39 5.84 -0.42
CA TRP A 85 2.03 6.30 -0.74
C TRP A 85 1.31 6.84 0.49
N HIS A 86 1.50 6.23 1.66
CA HIS A 86 0.94 6.73 2.90
C HIS A 86 1.49 8.10 3.26
N ARG A 87 2.81 8.27 3.16
CA ARG A 87 3.48 9.57 3.36
C ARG A 87 2.95 10.62 2.39
N TRP A 88 2.90 10.32 1.09
CA TRP A 88 2.43 11.27 0.08
C TRP A 88 0.96 11.69 0.30
N THR A 89 0.13 10.76 0.78
CA THR A 89 -1.26 11.05 1.13
C THR A 89 -1.36 11.99 2.34
N LEU A 90 -0.49 11.83 3.34
CA LEU A 90 -0.44 12.72 4.50
C LEU A 90 0.12 14.10 4.13
N GLU A 91 1.16 14.17 3.31
CA GLU A 91 1.68 15.43 2.77
C GLU A 91 0.59 16.20 2.01
N LYS A 92 -0.20 15.53 1.16
CA LYS A 92 -1.36 16.14 0.47
C LYS A 92 -2.46 16.63 1.42
N ARG A 93 -2.57 16.05 2.62
CA ARG A 93 -3.52 16.50 3.66
C ARG A 93 -2.99 17.67 4.48
N GLY A 94 -1.81 18.20 4.13
CA GLY A 94 -1.21 19.34 4.82
C GLY A 94 -0.29 18.94 5.97
N TYR A 95 0.02 17.66 6.16
CA TYR A 95 0.98 17.26 7.17
C TYR A 95 2.41 17.58 6.71
N VAL A 96 3.19 18.21 7.57
CA VAL A 96 4.57 18.62 7.28
C VAL A 96 5.53 17.67 7.99
N VAL A 97 6.64 17.34 7.31
CA VAL A 97 7.75 16.56 7.88
C VAL A 97 8.48 17.42 8.91
N LEU A 98 8.55 16.93 10.14
CA LEU A 98 9.42 17.45 11.21
C LEU A 98 10.84 16.89 11.08
#